data_AF-A0A965J4M5-F1
#
_entry.id   AF-A0A965J4M5-F1
#
_cell.length_a   1.000
_cell.length_b   1.000
_cell.length_c   1.000
_cell.angle_alpha   90.00
_cell.angle_beta   90.00
_cell.angle_gamma   90.00
#
_symmetry.space_group_name_H-M   'P 1'
#
loop_
_entity.id
_entity.type
_entity.pdbx_description
1 polymer ?
#
loop_
_entity_poly.entity_id
_entity_poly.type
_entity_poly.pdbx_seq_one_letter_code
_entity_poly.pdbx_strand_id
1 'polypeptide(L)'
;QIDGLVVDLPTAFYITAVDLKDGLIVGQFPAKAGGEQFGLVLSKGSKLTKDVSAAVDALRADGTLAKIADTWLASTVGAPVLK
;
A
#
# COMPACT_ATOMS: atom_id res chain seq x y z
N GLN A 1 -5.28 25.62 -1.10
CA GLN A 1 -6.10 24.82 -2.04
C GLN A 1 -5.16 24.12 -3.00
N ILE A 2 -5.50 22.90 -3.43
CA ILE A 2 -4.72 22.11 -4.39
C ILE A 2 -5.64 21.60 -5.49
N ASP A 3 -5.09 21.39 -6.69
CA ASP A 3 -5.83 20.85 -7.84
C ASP A 3 -5.84 19.31 -7.89
N GLY A 4 -4.97 18.67 -7.11
CA GLY A 4 -4.88 17.22 -7.04
C GLY A 4 -4.02 16.74 -5.87
N LEU A 5 -4.21 15.48 -5.50
CA LEU A 5 -3.51 14.82 -4.40
C LEU A 5 -2.91 13.50 -4.90
N VAL A 6 -1.62 13.29 -4.64
CA VAL A 6 -0.94 12.02 -4.94
C VAL A 6 -0.68 11.32 -3.62
N VAL A 7 -1.24 10.11 -3.47
CA VAL A 7 -1.15 9.25 -2.29
C VAL A 7 -1.10 7.80 -2.73
N ASP A 8 -0.76 6.91 -1.80
CA ASP A 8 -0.77 5.47 -2.02
C ASP A 8 -2.15 5.00 -2.48
N LEU A 9 -2.18 4.02 -3.38
CA LEU A 9 -3.43 3.57 -4.00
C LEU A 9 -4.50 3.11 -3.00
N PRO A 10 -4.19 2.34 -1.93
CA PRO A 10 -5.18 2.01 -0.90
C PRO A 10 -5.75 3.24 -0.19
N THR A 11 -4.91 4.24 0.09
CA THR A 11 -5.31 5.50 0.71
C THR A 11 -6.25 6.30 -0.21
N ALA A 12 -5.93 6.35 -1.51
CA ALA A 12 -6.79 7.00 -2.50
C ALA A 12 -8.20 6.40 -2.52
N PHE A 13 -8.30 5.06 -2.47
CA PHE A 13 -9.61 4.39 -2.42
C PHE A 13 -10.42 4.79 -1.20
N TYR A 14 -9.82 4.74 -0.01
CA TYR A 14 -10.52 5.12 1.22
C TYR A 14 -11.00 6.58 1.18
N ILE A 15 -10.13 7.51 0.76
CA ILE A 15 -10.49 8.93 0.65
C ILE A 15 -11.69 9.11 -0.28
N THR A 16 -11.69 8.49 -1.47
CA THR A 16 -12.80 8.66 -2.44
C THR A 16 -14.09 7.92 -2.07
N ALA A 17 -14.00 6.84 -1.28
CA ALA A 17 -15.16 6.04 -0.90
C ALA A 17 -15.81 6.50 0.41
N VAL A 18 -15.05 7.10 1.32
CA VAL A 18 -15.47 7.36 2.70
C VAL A 18 -15.33 8.83 3.10
N ASP A 19 -14.17 9.45 2.87
CA ASP A 19 -13.87 10.76 3.46
C ASP A 19 -14.31 11.95 2.60
N LEU A 20 -14.21 11.81 1.28
CA LEU A 20 -14.41 12.89 0.32
C LEU A 20 -15.62 12.63 -0.57
N LYS A 21 -16.65 13.46 -0.41
CA LYS A 21 -17.78 13.49 -1.34
C LYS A 21 -17.29 13.92 -2.73
N ASP A 22 -17.73 13.19 -3.76
CA ASP A 22 -17.44 13.46 -5.17
C ASP A 22 -15.94 13.40 -5.55
N GLY A 23 -15.11 12.74 -4.72
CA GLY A 23 -13.70 12.49 -5.03
C GLY A 23 -13.50 11.46 -6.15
N LEU A 24 -12.53 11.72 -7.05
CA LEU A 24 -12.24 10.84 -8.19
C LEU A 24 -10.76 10.43 -8.23
N ILE A 25 -10.50 9.13 -8.40
CA ILE A 25 -9.17 8.63 -8.74
C ILE A 25 -8.97 8.76 -10.25
N VAL A 26 -8.13 9.71 -10.66
CA VAL A 26 -7.87 9.99 -12.09
C VAL A 26 -6.82 9.07 -12.72
N GLY A 27 -6.03 8.36 -11.91
CA GLY A 27 -5.09 7.36 -12.38
C GLY A 27 -4.04 6.96 -11.35
N GLN A 28 -3.16 6.04 -11.75
CA GLN A 28 -2.02 5.56 -10.98
C GLN A 28 -0.74 5.59 -11.82
N PHE A 29 0.40 5.74 -11.16
CA PHE A 29 1.69 5.59 -11.83
C PHE A 29 2.03 4.10 -12.04
N PRO A 30 2.78 3.75 -13.10
CA PRO A 30 3.21 2.38 -13.30
C PRO A 30 4.08 1.91 -12.13
N ALA A 31 3.77 0.73 -11.60
CA ALA A 31 4.62 0.06 -10.63
C ALA A 31 5.99 -0.25 -11.27
N LYS A 32 7.07 0.17 -10.60
CA LYS A 32 8.44 -0.14 -11.04
C LYS A 32 8.96 -1.37 -10.31
N ALA A 33 9.77 -2.18 -10.99
CA ALA A 33 10.54 -3.23 -10.33
C ALA A 33 11.48 -2.59 -9.29
N GLY A 34 11.44 -3.08 -8.05
CA GLY A 34 12.13 -2.42 -6.93
C GLY A 34 11.52 -1.07 -6.51
N GLY A 35 10.26 -0.83 -6.89
CA GLY A 35 9.49 0.35 -6.48
C GLY A 35 9.16 0.35 -4.99
N GLU A 36 8.16 1.14 -4.61
CA GLU A 36 7.75 1.30 -3.22
C GLU A 36 7.43 -0.04 -2.54
N GLN A 37 7.82 -0.17 -1.27
CA GLN A 37 7.48 -1.27 -0.39
C GLN A 37 7.10 -0.72 0.99
N PHE A 38 6.04 -1.28 1.59
CA PHE A 38 5.75 -1.04 3.00
C PHE A 38 6.67 -1.87 3.90
N GLY A 39 7.05 -1.30 5.04
CA GLY A 39 7.88 -1.96 6.03
C GLY A 39 7.55 -1.50 7.45
N LEU A 40 7.93 -2.33 8.42
CA LEU A 40 7.84 -1.97 9.84
C LEU A 40 9.07 -1.14 10.22
N VAL A 41 8.83 0.08 10.70
CA VAL A 41 9.90 1.02 11.08
C VAL A 41 10.41 0.68 12.48
N LEU A 42 11.73 0.56 12.62
CA LEU A 42 12.44 0.34 13.88
C LEU A 42 13.56 1.37 14.03
N SER A 43 13.96 1.65 15.27
CA SER A 43 15.15 2.48 15.53
C SER A 43 16.38 1.92 14.84
N LYS A 44 17.23 2.81 14.32
CA LYS A 44 18.49 2.44 13.69
C LYS A 44 19.34 1.59 14.64
N GLY A 45 19.77 0.41 14.18
CA GLY A 45 20.55 -0.55 14.98
C GLY A 45 19.75 -1.37 15.98
N SER A 46 18.41 -1.41 15.86
CA SER A 46 17.58 -2.27 16.70
C SER A 46 18.01 -3.74 16.60
N LYS A 47 18.20 -4.38 17.76
CA LYS A 47 18.48 -5.82 17.83
C LYS A 47 17.31 -6.67 17.32
N LEU A 48 16.10 -6.08 17.25
CA LEU A 48 14.89 -6.75 16.79
C LEU A 48 14.75 -6.79 15.27
N THR A 49 15.57 -6.06 14.50
CA THR A 49 15.42 -6.00 13.05
C THR A 49 15.44 -7.38 12.41
N LYS A 50 16.36 -8.26 12.84
CA LYS A 50 16.44 -9.64 12.31
C LYS A 50 15.16 -10.44 12.60
N ASP A 51 14.67 -10.36 13.83
CA ASP A 51 13.52 -11.16 14.27
C ASP A 51 12.22 -10.67 13.62
N VAL A 52 12.05 -9.34 13.50
CA VAL A 52 10.89 -8.74 12.83
C VAL A 52 10.89 -9.06 11.33
N SER A 53 12.04 -8.97 10.65
CA SER A 53 12.15 -9.37 9.25
C SER A 53 11.80 -10.85 9.06
N ALA A 54 12.33 -11.73 9.90
CA ALA A 54 12.03 -13.16 9.84
C ALA A 54 10.54 -13.47 10.05
N ALA A 55 9.87 -12.74 10.95
CA ALA A 55 8.43 -12.89 11.17
C ALA A 55 7.62 -12.46 9.92
N VAL A 56 7.95 -11.31 9.32
CA VAL A 56 7.28 -10.85 8.09
C VAL A 56 7.53 -11.81 6.93
N ASP A 57 8.73 -12.36 6.83
CA ASP A 57 9.07 -13.35 5.79
C ASP A 57 8.30 -14.66 5.99
N ALA A 58 8.13 -15.12 7.23
CA ALA A 58 7.30 -16.28 7.54
C ALA A 58 5.83 -16.06 7.13
N LEU A 59 5.26 -14.90 7.49
CA LEU A 59 3.88 -14.52 7.11
C LEU A 59 3.70 -14.41 5.59
N ARG A 60 4.76 -14.04 4.86
CA ARG A 60 4.74 -13.99 3.40
C ARG A 60 4.82 -15.41 2.81
N ALA A 61 5.71 -16.24 3.34
CA ALA A 61 5.93 -17.60 2.87
C ALA A 61 4.71 -18.51 3.09
N ASP A 62 3.99 -18.33 4.20
CA ASP A 62 2.79 -19.11 4.53
C ASP A 62 1.48 -18.53 3.96
N GLY A 63 1.57 -17.40 3.24
CA GLY A 63 0.44 -16.75 2.58
C GLY A 63 -0.49 -15.97 3.51
N THR A 64 -0.18 -15.86 4.81
CA THR A 64 -0.98 -15.07 5.76
C THR A 64 -1.01 -13.60 5.36
N LEU A 65 0.12 -13.04 4.94
CA LEU A 65 0.20 -11.63 4.53
C LEU A 65 -0.67 -11.36 3.30
N ALA A 66 -0.74 -12.30 2.36
CA ALA A 66 -1.61 -12.20 1.19
C ALA A 66 -3.09 -12.21 1.60
N LYS A 67 -3.50 -13.10 2.51
CA LYS A 67 -4.89 -13.14 3.01
C LYS A 67 -5.30 -11.84 3.72
N ILE A 68 -4.38 -11.24 4.48
CA ILE A 68 -4.62 -9.93 5.11
C ILE A 68 -4.81 -8.87 4.03
N ALA A 69 -3.94 -8.84 3.02
CA ALA A 69 -4.07 -7.91 1.91
C ALA A 69 -5.40 -8.08 1.16
N ASP A 70 -5.80 -9.31 0.83
CA ASP A 70 -7.07 -9.58 0.14
C ASP A 70 -8.31 -9.17 0.95
N THR A 71 -8.21 -9.20 2.28
CA THR A 71 -9.32 -8.84 3.18
C THR A 71 -9.50 -7.32 3.29
N TRP A 72 -8.40 -6.57 3.29
CA TRP A 72 -8.41 -5.16 3.68
C TRP A 72 -8.00 -4.19 2.58
N LEU A 73 -7.23 -4.65 1.59
CA LEU A 73 -6.80 -3.84 0.46
C LEU A 73 -7.73 -4.16 -0.72
N ALA A 74 -8.33 -3.13 -1.30
CA ALA A 74 -9.17 -3.28 -2.49
C ALA A 74 -8.37 -3.97 -3.60
N SER A 75 -8.95 -5.02 -4.20
CA SER A 75 -8.42 -5.57 -5.45
C SER A 75 -8.36 -4.43 -6.49
N THR A 76 -7.26 -4.34 -7.24
CA THR A 76 -6.91 -3.22 -8.13
C THR A 76 -7.85 -3.06 -9.32
N VAL A 77 -9.12 -2.75 -9.07
CA VAL A 77 -10.15 -2.60 -10.09
C VAL A 77 -10.55 -1.13 -10.13
N GLY A 78 -9.97 -0.35 -11.04
CA GLY A 78 -10.58 0.92 -11.45
C GLY A 78 -9.64 2.09 -11.79
N ALA A 79 -8.42 2.16 -11.25
CA ALA A 79 -7.53 3.30 -11.52
C ALA A 79 -6.72 3.09 -12.82
N PRO A 80 -6.87 3.92 -13.86
CA PRO A 80 -6.09 3.78 -15.09
C PRO A 80 -4.61 4.08 -14.86
N VAL A 81 -3.72 3.32 -15.49
CA VAL A 81 -2.27 3.61 -15.46
C VAL A 81 -2.00 4.82 -16.37
N LEU A 82 -1.39 5.86 -15.81
CA LEU A 82 -1.03 7.08 -16.52
C LEU A 82 0.20 6.85 -17.43
N LYS A 83 0.24 7.54 -18.57
CA LYS A 83 1.33 7.50 -19.57
C LYS A 83 2.21 8.74 -19.49
#